data_AF-I0V6F5-F1
#
_entry.id   AF-I0V6F5-F1
#
_cell.length_a   1.000
_cell.length_b   1.000
_cell.length_c   1.000
_cell.angle_alpha   90.00
_cell.angle_beta   90.00
_cell.angle_gamma   90.00
#
_symmetry.space_group_name_H-M   'P 1'
#
loop_
_entity.id
_entity.type
_entity.pdbx_description
1 polymer ?
#
loop_
_entity_poly.entity_id
_entity_poly.type
_entity_poly.pdbx_seq_one_letter_code
_entity_poly.pdbx_strand_id
1 'polypeptide(L)'
;MTSARDHNGRPQQHDEFRVTWRGYDRDEVRKLVRGLREALQAVTADRDAAAEYVRFQSRELAGLRDENQKLRQRLDRVCRTPVETDGLSERLWHMVDLAQREAREVLADAHAEADRRRAALDKREAELEARRAELESQHRETVRQFKAEAAAEAERAENARREADERATRRRQELERDFAKSLAVRRDEMNRALARREEAAKAEAERIVAEATARAEHIVADATARVRTLEAARRKAASELRTAREALAGALPLIEPLPDEVAADRTGSSIGVVPQAPVPLESRVPGELPAPSAGSGQRSAAPHPRVVRAERPVRRVVGPTVSSVR
;
A
#
# COMPACT_ATOMS: atom_id res chain seq x y z
N MET A 1 44.46 23.93 -57.71
CA MET A 1 45.12 24.09 -56.39
C MET A 1 46.27 23.11 -56.34
N THR A 2 47.48 23.65 -56.48
CA THR A 2 48.73 22.92 -56.69
C THR A 2 49.40 22.71 -55.32
N SER A 3 49.41 21.48 -54.80
CA SER A 3 50.16 21.16 -53.57
C SER A 3 51.65 21.09 -53.88
N ALA A 4 52.44 21.85 -53.11
CA ALA A 4 53.89 21.76 -53.10
C ALA A 4 54.32 20.37 -52.57
N ARG A 5 55.21 19.70 -53.30
CA ARG A 5 55.88 18.45 -52.89
C ARG A 5 57.29 18.80 -52.43
N ASP A 6 57.75 18.17 -51.36
CA ASP A 6 59.16 18.26 -50.96
C ASP A 6 60.05 17.42 -51.90
N HIS A 7 61.37 17.65 -51.84
CA HIS A 7 62.42 17.04 -52.67
C HIS A 7 62.42 15.49 -52.71
N ASN A 8 61.61 14.82 -51.89
CA ASN A 8 61.52 13.36 -51.77
C ASN A 8 60.14 12.80 -52.15
N GLY A 9 59.30 13.57 -52.87
CA GLY A 9 58.02 13.10 -53.44
C GLY A 9 56.91 12.79 -52.43
N ARG A 10 57.15 13.02 -51.13
CA ARG A 10 56.17 12.82 -50.07
C ARG A 10 55.19 14.01 -50.04
N PRO A 11 53.88 13.77 -49.87
CA PRO A 11 52.92 14.86 -49.69
C PRO A 11 53.26 15.63 -48.41
N GLN A 12 53.39 16.96 -48.51
CA GLN A 12 53.54 17.84 -47.35
C GLN A 12 52.35 17.61 -46.41
N GLN A 13 52.61 17.12 -45.21
CA GLN A 13 51.57 16.88 -44.21
C GLN A 13 51.21 18.22 -43.56
N HIS A 14 50.04 18.75 -43.88
CA HIS A 14 49.49 19.89 -43.15
C HIS A 14 49.02 19.39 -41.78
N ASP A 15 49.82 19.61 -40.74
CA ASP A 15 49.54 19.17 -39.36
C ASP A 15 48.44 19.99 -38.64
N GLU A 16 47.76 20.88 -39.36
CA GLU A 16 46.73 21.76 -38.79
C GLU A 16 45.35 21.52 -39.42
N PHE A 17 44.42 21.07 -38.58
CA PHE A 17 43.01 21.02 -38.91
C PHE A 17 42.41 22.44 -38.90
N ARG A 18 41.56 22.75 -39.88
CA ARG A 18 40.81 24.02 -39.93
C ARG A 18 39.81 24.10 -38.76
N VAL A 19 39.79 25.23 -38.04
CA VAL A 19 38.89 25.47 -36.89
C VAL A 19 37.55 26.04 -37.34
N THR A 20 36.43 25.49 -36.83
CA THR A 20 35.07 25.96 -37.08
C THR A 20 34.33 26.21 -35.76
N TRP A 21 33.28 27.06 -35.77
CA TRP A 21 32.61 27.58 -34.57
C TRP A 21 31.89 26.53 -33.69
N ARG A 22 31.80 25.28 -34.17
CA ARG A 22 31.35 24.08 -33.42
C ARG A 22 32.24 22.87 -33.75
N GLY A 23 33.55 23.04 -33.63
CA GLY A 23 34.53 21.99 -33.87
C GLY A 23 34.72 21.04 -32.68
N TYR A 24 35.38 19.91 -32.93
CA TYR A 24 35.88 19.02 -31.89
C TYR A 24 36.97 19.70 -31.05
N ASP A 25 37.14 19.28 -29.80
CA ASP A 25 38.22 19.76 -28.93
C ASP A 25 39.59 19.44 -29.56
N ARG A 26 40.38 20.49 -29.79
CA ARG A 26 41.69 20.40 -30.45
C ARG A 26 42.65 19.52 -29.65
N ASP A 27 42.58 19.53 -28.32
CA ASP A 27 43.48 18.74 -27.49
C ASP A 27 43.09 17.25 -27.52
N GLU A 28 41.81 16.95 -27.56
CA GLU A 28 41.29 15.58 -27.73
C GLU A 28 41.63 15.02 -29.11
N VAL A 29 41.45 15.81 -30.18
CA VAL A 29 41.84 15.43 -31.55
C VAL A 29 43.35 15.21 -31.65
N ARG A 30 44.18 16.08 -31.06
CA ARG A 30 45.64 15.88 -31.07
C ARG A 30 46.04 14.59 -30.33
N LYS A 31 45.41 14.28 -29.20
CA LYS A 31 45.64 13.03 -28.46
C LYS A 31 45.26 11.81 -29.31
N LEU A 32 44.09 11.84 -29.96
CA LEU A 32 43.62 10.75 -30.82
C LEU A 32 44.54 10.55 -32.04
N VAL A 33 44.92 11.63 -32.73
CA VAL A 33 45.81 11.55 -33.90
C VAL A 33 47.20 11.03 -33.50
N ARG A 34 47.72 11.44 -32.34
CA ARG A 34 48.96 10.88 -31.80
C ARG A 34 48.83 9.38 -31.53
N GLY A 35 47.74 8.95 -30.88
CA GLY A 35 47.47 7.53 -30.65
C GLY A 35 47.32 6.72 -31.95
N LEU A 36 46.67 7.28 -32.98
CA LEU A 36 46.57 6.64 -34.29
C LEU A 36 47.92 6.55 -35.00
N ARG A 37 48.78 7.56 -34.88
CA ARG A 37 50.15 7.54 -35.42
C ARG A 37 51.01 6.49 -34.73
N GLU A 38 50.93 6.40 -33.41
CA GLU A 38 51.60 5.36 -32.62
C GLU A 38 51.10 3.96 -33.02
N ALA A 39 49.78 3.78 -33.17
CA ALA A 39 49.20 2.51 -33.62
C ALA A 39 49.63 2.14 -35.04
N LEU A 40 49.65 3.10 -35.98
CA LEU A 40 50.14 2.86 -37.34
C LEU A 40 51.62 2.48 -37.34
N GLN A 41 52.44 3.15 -36.52
CA GLN A 41 53.86 2.79 -36.38
C GLN A 41 54.04 1.37 -35.83
N ALA A 42 53.26 0.98 -34.82
CA ALA A 42 53.27 -0.37 -34.28
C ALA A 42 52.88 -1.42 -35.35
N VAL A 43 51.79 -1.19 -36.09
CA VAL A 43 51.36 -2.10 -37.17
C VAL A 43 52.38 -2.18 -38.30
N THR A 44 53.04 -1.07 -38.65
CA THR A 44 54.12 -1.11 -39.66
C THR A 44 55.33 -1.89 -39.16
N ALA A 45 55.70 -1.73 -37.88
CA ALA A 45 56.79 -2.49 -37.28
C ALA A 45 56.47 -4.00 -37.24
N ASP A 46 55.24 -4.37 -36.87
CA ASP A 46 54.78 -5.75 -36.87
C ASP A 46 54.77 -6.35 -38.29
N ARG A 47 54.30 -5.58 -39.28
CA ARG A 47 54.31 -6.01 -40.68
C ARG A 47 55.74 -6.24 -41.17
N ASP A 48 56.65 -5.33 -40.84
CA ASP A 48 58.04 -5.42 -41.28
C ASP A 48 58.76 -6.60 -40.57
N ALA A 49 58.47 -6.85 -39.29
CA ALA A 49 58.96 -8.02 -38.56
C ALA A 49 58.43 -9.34 -39.17
N ALA A 50 57.14 -9.39 -39.52
CA ALA A 50 56.55 -10.55 -40.20
C ALA A 50 57.16 -10.77 -41.58
N ALA A 51 57.44 -9.70 -42.33
CA ALA A 51 58.10 -9.78 -43.64
C ALA A 51 59.52 -10.34 -43.52
N GLU A 52 60.29 -9.94 -42.51
CA GLU A 52 61.62 -10.52 -42.24
C GLU A 52 61.54 -11.99 -41.82
N TYR A 53 60.56 -12.36 -40.99
CA TYR A 53 60.33 -13.75 -40.61
C TYR A 53 60.04 -14.65 -41.83
N VAL A 54 59.17 -14.21 -42.74
CA VAL A 54 58.87 -14.94 -43.99
C VAL A 54 60.12 -15.05 -44.89
N ARG A 55 60.94 -13.99 -44.98
CA ARG A 55 62.20 -14.03 -45.74
C ARG A 55 63.18 -15.03 -45.13
N PHE A 56 63.31 -15.05 -43.80
CA PHE A 56 64.15 -16.00 -43.09
C PHE A 56 63.71 -17.45 -43.34
N GLN A 57 62.42 -17.76 -43.14
CA GLN A 57 61.87 -19.08 -43.41
C GLN A 57 62.03 -19.51 -44.87
N SER A 58 61.87 -18.58 -45.82
CA SER A 58 62.06 -18.87 -47.24
C SER A 58 63.51 -19.28 -47.57
N ARG A 59 64.50 -18.64 -46.92
CA ARG A 59 65.92 -19.01 -47.05
C ARG A 59 66.20 -20.37 -46.42
N GLU A 60 65.63 -20.64 -45.25
CA GLU A 60 65.75 -21.94 -44.59
C GLU A 60 65.16 -23.07 -45.43
N LEU A 61 63.96 -22.89 -45.99
CA LEU A 61 63.33 -23.84 -46.91
C LEU A 61 64.15 -24.05 -48.19
N ALA A 62 64.79 -23.01 -48.72
CA ALA A 62 65.70 -23.16 -49.85
C ALA A 62 66.92 -23.99 -49.47
N GLY A 63 67.53 -23.74 -48.31
CA GLY A 63 68.64 -24.54 -47.78
C GLY A 63 68.28 -26.02 -47.61
N LEU A 64 67.13 -26.31 -46.99
CA LEU A 64 66.64 -27.69 -46.81
C LEU A 64 66.36 -28.39 -48.15
N ARG A 65 65.86 -27.67 -49.16
CA ARG A 65 65.65 -28.22 -50.51
C ARG A 65 66.97 -28.56 -51.19
N ASP A 66 67.96 -27.69 -51.10
CA ASP A 66 69.30 -27.94 -51.65
C ASP A 66 69.98 -29.14 -50.95
N GLU A 67 69.84 -29.26 -49.63
CA GLU A 67 70.32 -30.42 -48.89
C GLU A 67 69.61 -31.70 -49.32
N ASN A 68 68.29 -31.68 -49.48
CA ASN A 68 67.54 -32.83 -49.96
C ASN A 68 68.00 -33.24 -51.37
N GLN A 69 68.25 -32.27 -52.25
CA GLN A 69 68.80 -32.54 -53.59
C GLN A 69 70.20 -33.18 -53.51
N LYS A 70 71.09 -32.69 -52.64
CA LYS A 70 72.42 -33.29 -52.42
C LYS A 70 72.33 -34.71 -51.87
N LEU A 71 71.42 -34.96 -50.91
CA LEU A 71 71.18 -36.29 -50.35
C LEU A 71 70.64 -37.26 -51.40
N ARG A 72 69.71 -36.82 -52.26
CA ARG A 72 69.21 -37.61 -53.39
C ARG A 72 70.31 -37.95 -54.38
N GLN A 73 71.15 -36.99 -54.77
CA GLN A 73 72.30 -37.25 -55.65
C GLN A 73 73.30 -38.23 -55.03
N ARG A 74 73.53 -38.14 -53.71
CA ARG A 74 74.39 -39.08 -52.98
C ARG A 74 73.78 -40.48 -52.95
N LEU A 75 72.47 -40.58 -52.73
CA LEU A 75 71.74 -41.84 -52.78
C LEU A 75 71.82 -42.45 -54.18
N ASP A 76 71.53 -41.69 -55.24
CA ASP A 76 71.63 -42.14 -56.62
C ASP A 76 73.04 -42.66 -56.95
N ARG A 77 74.07 -42.02 -56.40
CA ARG A 77 75.47 -42.48 -56.54
C ARG A 77 75.71 -43.81 -55.83
N VAL A 78 75.23 -43.96 -54.59
CA VAL A 78 75.36 -45.19 -53.79
C VAL A 78 74.58 -46.34 -54.43
N CYS A 79 73.42 -46.05 -55.02
CA CYS A 79 72.62 -47.03 -55.76
C CYS A 79 73.26 -47.44 -57.10
N ARG A 80 74.07 -46.56 -57.72
CA ARG A 80 74.77 -46.85 -58.98
C ARG A 80 76.06 -47.64 -58.81
N THR A 81 76.67 -47.65 -57.63
CA THR A 81 77.77 -48.57 -57.32
C THR A 81 77.21 -49.98 -57.16
N PRO A 82 77.49 -50.93 -58.09
CA PRO A 82 77.00 -52.30 -57.94
C PRO A 82 77.64 -52.93 -56.71
N VAL A 83 76.79 -53.46 -55.83
CA VAL A 83 77.18 -54.20 -54.61
C VAL A 83 77.44 -55.66 -55.01
N GLU A 84 78.54 -56.25 -54.56
CA GLU A 84 78.84 -57.67 -54.80
C GLU A 84 77.73 -58.59 -54.24
N THR A 85 77.34 -59.59 -55.04
CA THR A 85 76.12 -60.39 -54.87
C THR A 85 76.15 -61.40 -53.71
N ASP A 86 77.33 -61.77 -53.20
CA ASP A 86 77.45 -62.82 -52.18
C ASP A 86 77.12 -62.36 -50.74
N GLY A 87 77.24 -61.07 -50.42
CA GLY A 87 76.95 -60.52 -49.08
C GLY A 87 75.55 -59.94 -48.89
N LEU A 88 74.70 -60.01 -49.93
CA LEU A 88 73.41 -59.29 -49.95
C LEU A 88 72.39 -59.90 -48.98
N SER A 89 72.32 -61.22 -48.90
CA SER A 89 71.38 -61.93 -48.02
C SER A 89 71.66 -61.66 -46.54
N GLU A 90 72.93 -61.75 -46.10
CA GLU A 90 73.32 -61.48 -44.71
C GLU A 90 73.07 -60.02 -44.31
N ARG A 91 73.36 -59.08 -45.22
CA ARG A 91 73.08 -57.67 -44.99
C ARG A 91 71.58 -57.37 -44.90
N LEU A 92 70.74 -57.99 -45.74
CA LEU A 92 69.29 -57.86 -45.66
C LEU A 92 68.76 -58.41 -44.33
N TRP A 93 69.23 -59.58 -43.89
CA TRP A 93 68.87 -60.13 -42.58
C TRP A 93 69.27 -59.21 -41.44
N HIS A 94 70.48 -58.65 -41.47
CA HIS A 94 70.93 -57.71 -40.45
C HIS A 94 70.11 -56.41 -40.44
N MET A 95 69.75 -55.87 -41.62
CA MET A 95 68.88 -54.70 -41.71
C MET A 95 67.46 -54.98 -41.20
N VAL A 96 66.91 -56.17 -41.45
CA VAL A 96 65.60 -56.57 -40.92
C VAL A 96 65.64 -56.71 -39.40
N ASP A 97 66.68 -57.32 -38.84
CA ASP A 97 66.86 -57.44 -37.39
C ASP A 97 67.04 -56.05 -36.74
N LEU A 98 67.83 -55.17 -37.35
CA LEU A 98 67.97 -53.79 -36.90
C LEU A 98 66.63 -53.04 -36.93
N ALA A 99 65.88 -53.14 -38.04
CA ALA A 99 64.57 -52.51 -38.16
C ALA A 99 63.55 -53.08 -37.16
N GLN A 100 63.60 -54.38 -36.85
CA GLN A 100 62.76 -54.99 -35.84
C GLN A 100 63.12 -54.51 -34.43
N ARG A 101 64.41 -54.33 -34.12
CA ARG A 101 64.85 -53.75 -32.84
C ARG A 101 64.41 -52.29 -32.72
N GLU A 102 64.64 -51.49 -33.75
CA GLU A 102 64.21 -50.09 -33.80
C GLU A 102 62.68 -49.98 -33.67
N ALA A 103 61.91 -50.83 -34.36
CA ALA A 103 60.44 -50.86 -34.21
C ALA A 103 60.00 -51.20 -32.79
N ARG A 104 60.68 -52.14 -32.11
CA ARG A 104 60.39 -52.48 -30.70
C ARG A 104 60.73 -51.33 -29.76
N GLU A 105 61.84 -50.63 -29.99
CA GLU A 105 62.22 -49.45 -29.22
C GLU A 105 61.18 -48.33 -29.39
N VAL A 106 60.78 -48.02 -30.63
CA VAL A 106 59.73 -47.02 -30.91
C VAL A 106 58.40 -47.40 -30.23
N LEU A 107 58.00 -48.66 -30.25
CA LEU A 107 56.78 -49.11 -29.58
C LEU A 107 56.90 -49.03 -28.05
N ALA A 108 58.05 -49.39 -27.49
CA ALA A 108 58.30 -49.29 -26.05
C ALA A 108 58.25 -47.82 -25.59
N ASP A 109 58.88 -46.92 -26.33
CA ASP A 109 58.87 -45.48 -26.07
C ASP A 109 57.45 -44.92 -26.20
N ALA A 110 56.72 -45.29 -27.25
CA ALA A 110 55.34 -44.87 -27.45
C ALA A 110 54.42 -45.34 -26.31
N HIS A 111 54.57 -46.58 -25.83
CA HIS A 111 53.83 -47.07 -24.67
C HIS A 111 54.23 -46.34 -23.38
N ALA A 112 55.52 -46.14 -23.13
CA ALA A 112 55.99 -45.39 -21.97
C ALA A 112 55.52 -43.93 -21.99
N GLU A 113 55.43 -43.29 -23.15
CA GLU A 113 54.79 -41.99 -23.31
C GLU A 113 53.28 -42.03 -23.06
N ALA A 114 52.57 -43.03 -23.59
CA ALA A 114 51.14 -43.19 -23.39
C ALA A 114 50.80 -43.35 -21.90
N ASP A 115 51.56 -44.18 -21.17
CA ASP A 115 51.36 -44.42 -19.75
C ASP A 115 51.70 -43.19 -18.91
N ARG A 116 52.77 -42.45 -19.26
CA ARG A 116 53.06 -41.14 -18.64
C ARG A 116 51.93 -40.14 -18.86
N ARG A 117 51.34 -40.09 -20.07
CA ARG A 117 50.20 -39.21 -20.36
C ARG A 117 48.95 -39.62 -19.59
N ARG A 118 48.64 -40.92 -19.51
CA ARG A 118 47.52 -41.46 -18.71
C ARG A 118 47.66 -41.09 -17.23
N ALA A 119 48.80 -41.40 -16.63
CA ALA A 119 49.06 -41.05 -15.23
C ALA A 119 48.97 -39.53 -14.96
N ALA A 120 49.39 -38.70 -15.91
CA ALA A 120 49.25 -37.25 -15.81
C ALA A 120 47.79 -36.78 -15.91
N LEU A 121 46.95 -37.45 -16.73
CA LEU A 121 45.51 -37.18 -16.81
C LEU A 121 44.80 -37.63 -15.53
N ASP A 122 45.05 -38.86 -15.07
CA ASP A 122 44.45 -39.41 -13.84
C ASP A 122 44.76 -38.51 -12.64
N LYS A 123 46.00 -38.01 -12.55
CA LYS A 123 46.40 -37.04 -11.51
C LYS A 123 45.60 -35.73 -11.61
N ARG A 124 45.44 -35.19 -12.82
CA ARG A 124 44.65 -33.95 -13.04
C ARG A 124 43.17 -34.16 -12.72
N GLU A 125 42.61 -35.32 -13.05
CA GLU A 125 41.23 -35.67 -12.72
C GLU A 125 41.05 -35.74 -11.21
N ALA A 126 41.93 -36.45 -10.49
CA ALA A 126 41.90 -36.51 -9.03
C ALA A 126 42.05 -35.11 -8.38
N GLU A 127 42.93 -34.25 -8.90
CA GLU A 127 43.06 -32.86 -8.44
C GLU A 127 41.78 -32.05 -8.66
N LEU A 128 41.10 -32.22 -9.79
CA LEU A 128 39.83 -31.55 -10.08
C LEU A 128 38.69 -32.07 -9.20
N GLU A 129 38.63 -33.37 -8.94
CA GLU A 129 37.65 -33.97 -8.04
C GLU A 129 37.85 -33.48 -6.59
N ALA A 130 39.09 -33.43 -6.11
CA ALA A 130 39.41 -32.88 -4.80
C ALA A 130 38.98 -31.40 -4.68
N ARG A 131 39.29 -30.58 -5.70
CA ARG A 131 38.86 -29.17 -5.74
C ARG A 131 37.34 -29.03 -5.80
N ARG A 132 36.64 -29.88 -6.55
CA ARG A 132 35.17 -29.88 -6.60
C ARG A 132 34.58 -30.22 -5.24
N ALA A 133 35.11 -31.25 -4.56
CA ALA A 133 34.65 -31.64 -3.23
C ALA A 133 34.85 -30.52 -2.19
N GLU A 134 35.97 -29.80 -2.25
CA GLU A 134 36.25 -28.65 -1.39
C GLU A 134 35.30 -27.48 -1.67
N LEU A 135 35.08 -27.13 -2.94
CA LEU A 135 34.12 -26.08 -3.30
C LEU A 135 32.69 -26.45 -2.90
N GLU A 136 32.31 -27.72 -3.03
CA GLU A 136 31.02 -28.21 -2.58
C GLU A 136 30.86 -28.15 -1.06
N SER A 137 31.90 -28.46 -0.29
CA SER A 137 31.83 -28.35 1.17
C SER A 137 31.70 -26.89 1.60
N GLN A 138 32.52 -26.00 1.05
CA GLN A 138 32.44 -24.55 1.27
C GLN A 138 31.07 -23.99 0.86
N HIS A 139 30.53 -24.42 -0.29
CA HIS A 139 29.21 -24.01 -0.74
C HIS A 139 28.11 -24.52 0.20
N ARG A 140 28.20 -25.78 0.67
CA ARG A 140 27.24 -26.33 1.64
C ARG A 140 27.30 -25.56 2.97
N GLU A 141 28.48 -25.19 3.43
CA GLU A 141 28.66 -24.41 4.67
C GLU A 141 28.10 -23.00 4.55
N THR A 142 28.44 -22.28 3.48
CA THR A 142 27.88 -20.94 3.22
C THR A 142 26.36 -20.98 3.09
N VAL A 143 25.79 -21.96 2.38
CA VAL A 143 24.33 -22.15 2.30
C VAL A 143 23.73 -22.47 3.67
N ARG A 144 24.39 -23.27 4.51
CA ARG A 144 23.93 -23.53 5.89
C ARG A 144 23.94 -22.26 6.73
N GLN A 145 25.00 -21.46 6.66
CA GLN A 145 25.10 -20.17 7.35
C GLN A 145 23.99 -19.21 6.91
N PHE A 146 23.82 -19.00 5.60
CA PHE A 146 22.76 -18.14 5.08
C PHE A 146 21.37 -18.62 5.48
N LYS A 147 21.12 -19.94 5.48
CA LYS A 147 19.84 -20.50 5.95
C LYS A 147 19.63 -20.25 7.44
N ALA A 148 20.66 -20.40 8.26
CA ALA A 148 20.59 -20.12 9.70
C ALA A 148 20.35 -18.63 9.98
N GLU A 149 21.03 -17.74 9.28
CA GLU A 149 20.83 -16.29 9.38
C GLU A 149 19.42 -15.88 8.95
N ALA A 150 18.93 -16.41 7.83
CA ALA A 150 17.58 -16.14 7.35
C ALA A 150 16.51 -16.65 8.33
N ALA A 151 16.73 -17.83 8.94
CA ALA A 151 15.82 -18.36 9.97
C ALA A 151 15.82 -17.50 11.23
N ALA A 152 16.99 -17.07 11.70
CA ALA A 152 17.12 -16.19 12.87
C ALA A 152 16.46 -14.82 12.62
N GLU A 153 16.63 -14.26 11.42
CA GLU A 153 15.98 -12.99 11.04
C GLU A 153 14.46 -13.15 10.94
N ALA A 154 13.96 -14.26 10.39
CA ALA A 154 12.53 -14.56 10.36
C ALA A 154 11.93 -14.66 11.77
N GLU A 155 12.62 -15.34 12.69
CA GLU A 155 12.20 -15.45 14.09
C GLU A 155 12.18 -14.07 14.79
N ARG A 156 13.21 -13.24 14.60
CA ARG A 156 13.24 -11.86 15.12
C ARG A 156 12.07 -11.04 14.57
N ALA A 157 11.79 -11.14 13.27
CA ALA A 157 10.70 -10.42 12.64
C ALA A 157 9.32 -10.89 13.17
N GLU A 158 9.14 -12.19 13.41
CA GLU A 158 7.92 -12.71 14.02
C GLU A 158 7.75 -12.22 15.46
N ASN A 159 8.81 -12.28 16.27
CA ASN A 159 8.77 -11.80 17.65
C ASN A 159 8.47 -10.29 17.71
N ALA A 160 9.12 -9.49 16.85
CA ALA A 160 8.84 -8.06 16.75
C ALA A 160 7.39 -7.76 16.34
N ARG A 161 6.80 -8.56 15.44
CA ARG A 161 5.37 -8.46 15.08
C ARG A 161 4.47 -8.79 16.26
N ARG A 162 4.71 -9.91 16.94
CA ARG A 162 3.94 -10.32 18.12
C ARG A 162 3.96 -9.26 19.20
N GLU A 163 5.14 -8.73 19.52
CA GLU A 163 5.26 -7.64 20.50
C GLU A 163 4.54 -6.36 20.05
N ALA A 164 4.60 -6.02 18.76
CA ALA A 164 3.88 -4.85 18.23
C ALA A 164 2.36 -5.03 18.34
N ASP A 165 1.85 -6.23 18.05
CA ASP A 165 0.44 -6.57 18.19
C ASP A 165 0.00 -6.56 19.66
N GLU A 166 0.82 -7.09 20.57
CA GLU A 166 0.59 -7.00 22.02
C GLU A 166 0.57 -5.55 22.51
N ARG A 167 1.51 -4.71 22.07
CA ARG A 167 1.52 -3.28 22.42
C ARG A 167 0.28 -2.56 21.88
N ALA A 168 -0.12 -2.86 20.64
CA ALA A 168 -1.32 -2.28 20.03
C ALA A 168 -2.60 -2.70 20.77
N THR A 169 -2.73 -3.98 21.13
CA THR A 169 -3.89 -4.49 21.89
C THR A 169 -3.95 -3.89 23.29
N ARG A 170 -2.83 -3.84 24.03
CA ARG A 170 -2.77 -3.15 25.33
C ARG A 170 -3.19 -1.69 25.21
N ARG A 171 -2.69 -0.98 24.20
CA ARG A 171 -3.05 0.42 23.97
C ARG A 171 -4.54 0.61 23.66
N ARG A 172 -5.14 -0.29 22.86
CA ARG A 172 -6.58 -0.27 22.59
C ARG A 172 -7.39 -0.47 23.87
N GLN A 173 -7.00 -1.44 24.70
CA GLN A 173 -7.69 -1.71 25.98
C GLN A 173 -7.59 -0.53 26.96
N GLU A 174 -6.43 0.14 27.04
CA GLU A 174 -6.27 1.36 27.83
C GLU A 174 -7.22 2.46 27.36
N LEU A 175 -7.23 2.73 26.04
CA LEU A 175 -8.11 3.73 25.45
C LEU A 175 -9.58 3.39 25.70
N GLU A 176 -10.00 2.14 25.49
CA GLU A 176 -11.37 1.68 25.75
C GLU A 176 -11.76 1.88 27.21
N ARG A 177 -10.87 1.58 28.16
CA ARG A 177 -11.11 1.81 29.60
C ARG A 177 -11.27 3.29 29.91
N ASP A 178 -10.43 4.14 29.34
CA ASP A 178 -10.49 5.59 29.59
C ASP A 178 -11.71 6.23 28.92
N PHE A 179 -12.06 5.80 27.70
CA PHE A 179 -13.32 6.18 27.06
C PHE A 179 -14.53 5.74 27.87
N ALA A 180 -14.56 4.50 28.36
CA ALA A 180 -15.64 3.99 29.20
C ALA A 180 -15.79 4.83 30.49
N LYS A 181 -14.68 5.16 31.17
CA LYS A 181 -14.71 6.06 32.34
C LYS A 181 -15.27 7.44 31.98
N SER A 182 -14.81 8.05 30.88
CA SER A 182 -15.27 9.37 30.45
C SER A 182 -16.78 9.38 30.13
N LEU A 183 -17.26 8.31 29.48
CA LEU A 183 -18.68 8.15 29.15
C LEU A 183 -19.52 7.91 30.41
N ALA A 184 -19.02 7.15 31.38
CA ALA A 184 -19.69 6.95 32.66
C ALA A 184 -19.85 8.28 33.42
N VAL A 185 -18.78 9.08 33.53
CA VAL A 185 -18.85 10.42 34.16
C VAL A 185 -19.85 11.31 33.46
N ARG A 186 -19.79 11.39 32.12
CA ARG A 186 -20.73 12.21 31.33
C ARG A 186 -22.18 11.73 31.46
N ARG A 187 -22.40 10.41 31.51
CA ARG A 187 -23.73 9.82 31.73
C ARG A 187 -24.26 10.19 33.12
N ASP A 188 -23.44 10.10 34.16
CA ASP A 188 -23.83 10.45 35.52
C ASP A 188 -24.17 11.94 35.65
N GLU A 189 -23.38 12.81 35.02
CA GLU A 189 -23.67 14.25 34.94
C GLU A 189 -24.99 14.54 34.23
N MET A 190 -25.25 13.90 33.09
CA MET A 190 -26.52 14.02 32.36
C MET A 190 -27.70 13.51 33.19
N ASN A 191 -27.56 12.37 33.85
CA ASN A 191 -28.60 11.81 34.72
C ASN A 191 -28.89 12.76 35.90
N ARG A 192 -27.87 13.35 36.52
CA ARG A 192 -28.06 14.36 37.58
C ARG A 192 -28.74 15.61 37.05
N ALA A 193 -28.39 16.08 35.85
CA ALA A 193 -29.03 17.23 35.24
C ALA A 193 -30.51 16.97 34.91
N LEU A 194 -30.85 15.76 34.43
CA LEU A 194 -32.22 15.32 34.22
C LEU A 194 -32.99 15.24 35.53
N ALA A 195 -32.44 14.60 36.56
CA ALA A 195 -33.08 14.51 37.87
C ALA A 195 -33.38 15.90 38.47
N ARG A 196 -32.43 16.85 38.39
CA ARG A 196 -32.66 18.24 38.83
C ARG A 196 -33.77 18.93 38.06
N ARG A 197 -33.87 18.70 36.75
CA ARG A 197 -34.95 19.26 35.92
C ARG A 197 -36.30 18.64 36.27
N GLU A 198 -36.33 17.33 36.51
CA GLU A 198 -37.55 16.63 36.93
C GLU A 198 -38.01 17.09 38.31
N GLU A 199 -37.11 17.26 39.28
CA GLU A 199 -37.41 17.80 40.60
C GLU A 199 -37.93 19.24 40.51
N ALA A 200 -37.26 20.11 39.73
CA ALA A 200 -37.72 21.48 39.51
C ALA A 200 -39.10 21.53 38.85
N ALA A 201 -39.34 20.69 37.83
CA ALA A 201 -40.63 20.60 37.17
C ALA A 201 -41.74 20.08 38.09
N LYS A 202 -41.44 19.09 38.96
CA LYS A 202 -42.38 18.59 39.98
C LYS A 202 -42.72 19.68 40.99
N ALA A 203 -41.72 20.38 41.53
CA ALA A 203 -41.95 21.46 42.49
C ALA A 203 -42.77 22.61 41.88
N GLU A 204 -42.53 22.95 40.61
CA GLU A 204 -43.33 23.96 39.91
C GLU A 204 -44.78 23.48 39.69
N ALA A 205 -44.97 22.22 39.28
CA ALA A 205 -46.31 21.63 39.14
C ALA A 205 -47.06 21.62 40.48
N GLU A 206 -46.41 21.21 41.58
CA GLU A 206 -46.98 21.26 42.93
C GLU A 206 -47.35 22.68 43.35
N ARG A 207 -46.49 23.67 43.06
CA ARG A 207 -46.79 25.09 43.33
C ARG A 207 -48.02 25.55 42.53
N ILE A 208 -48.09 25.24 41.24
CA ILE A 208 -49.23 25.62 40.38
C ILE A 208 -50.52 24.98 40.92
N VAL A 209 -50.48 23.70 41.29
CA VAL A 209 -51.63 23.00 41.87
C VAL A 209 -52.05 23.66 43.18
N ALA A 210 -51.11 23.92 44.10
CA ALA A 210 -51.40 24.56 45.39
C ALA A 210 -51.97 25.98 45.24
N GLU A 211 -51.43 26.78 44.31
CA GLU A 211 -51.97 28.11 44.00
C GLU A 211 -53.38 28.02 43.40
N ALA A 212 -53.61 27.05 42.49
CA ALA A 212 -54.92 26.85 41.89
C ALA A 212 -55.96 26.37 42.91
N THR A 213 -55.60 25.46 43.83
CA THR A 213 -56.50 25.00 44.89
C THR A 213 -56.83 26.11 45.87
N ALA A 214 -55.84 26.91 46.30
CA ALA A 214 -56.07 28.04 47.19
C ALA A 214 -57.00 29.10 46.55
N ARG A 215 -56.82 29.38 45.25
CA ARG A 215 -57.74 30.27 44.49
C ARG A 215 -59.14 29.68 44.38
N ALA A 216 -59.27 28.38 44.11
CA ALA A 216 -60.56 27.71 44.05
C ALA A 216 -61.29 27.76 45.40
N GLU A 217 -60.58 27.47 46.50
CA GLU A 217 -61.09 27.57 47.86
C GLU A 217 -61.55 29.00 48.19
N HIS A 218 -60.76 30.01 47.81
CA HIS A 218 -61.14 31.41 47.99
C HIS A 218 -62.41 31.78 47.21
N ILE A 219 -62.51 31.39 45.93
CA ILE A 219 -63.71 31.62 45.11
C ILE A 219 -64.93 30.93 45.73
N VAL A 220 -64.78 29.70 46.20
CA VAL A 220 -65.87 28.94 46.84
C VAL A 220 -66.27 29.60 48.17
N ALA A 221 -65.32 30.04 48.98
CA ALA A 221 -65.58 30.73 50.24
C ALA A 221 -66.33 32.05 50.01
N ASP A 222 -65.87 32.86 49.04
CA ASP A 222 -66.52 34.11 48.65
C ASP A 222 -67.93 33.88 48.12
N ALA A 223 -68.12 32.89 47.24
CA ALA A 223 -69.43 32.51 46.72
C ALA A 223 -70.36 32.05 47.86
N THR A 224 -69.87 31.24 48.79
CA THR A 224 -70.63 30.78 49.96
C THR A 224 -71.01 31.94 50.87
N ALA A 225 -70.11 32.90 51.09
CA ALA A 225 -70.37 34.11 51.86
C ALA A 225 -71.48 34.95 51.19
N ARG A 226 -71.42 35.15 49.87
CA ARG A 226 -72.47 35.84 49.10
C ARG A 226 -73.82 35.11 49.17
N VAL A 227 -73.83 33.78 49.09
CA VAL A 227 -75.07 33.00 49.26
C VAL A 227 -75.64 33.20 50.66
N ARG A 228 -74.81 33.16 51.71
CA ARG A 228 -75.26 33.42 53.09
C ARG A 228 -75.83 34.82 53.27
N THR A 229 -75.23 35.85 52.68
CA THR A 229 -75.77 37.21 52.75
C THR A 229 -77.10 37.33 52.00
N LEU A 230 -77.22 36.72 50.82
CA LEU A 230 -78.48 36.65 50.07
C LEU A 230 -79.57 35.91 50.84
N GLU A 231 -79.25 34.80 51.49
CA GLU A 231 -80.19 34.07 52.36
C GLU A 231 -80.63 34.90 53.56
N ALA A 232 -79.70 35.61 54.21
CA ALA A 232 -80.02 36.49 55.34
C ALA A 232 -80.93 37.64 54.89
N ALA A 233 -80.64 38.28 53.75
CA ALA A 233 -81.49 39.29 53.14
C ALA A 233 -82.88 38.74 52.79
N ARG A 234 -82.95 37.53 52.20
CA ARG A 234 -84.22 36.84 51.93
C ARG A 234 -85.00 36.56 53.21
N ARG A 235 -84.35 36.08 54.27
CA ARG A 235 -85.00 35.84 55.58
C ARG A 235 -85.53 37.14 56.16
N LYS A 236 -84.76 38.23 56.08
CA LYS A 236 -85.16 39.57 56.52
C LYS A 236 -86.37 40.07 55.72
N ALA A 237 -86.33 40.00 54.39
CA ALA A 237 -87.46 40.34 53.53
C ALA A 237 -88.69 39.49 53.84
N ALA A 238 -88.52 38.19 54.08
CA ALA A 238 -89.62 37.30 54.47
C ALA A 238 -90.17 37.60 55.88
N SER A 239 -89.36 38.11 56.81
CA SER A 239 -89.86 38.63 58.10
C SER A 239 -90.57 39.97 57.94
N GLU A 240 -90.03 40.89 57.14
CA GLU A 240 -90.64 42.20 56.84
C GLU A 240 -91.98 42.04 56.12
N LEU A 241 -92.09 41.10 55.17
CA LEU A 241 -93.36 40.75 54.53
C LEU A 241 -94.35 40.09 55.51
N ARG A 242 -93.86 39.29 56.48
CA ARG A 242 -94.73 38.72 57.53
C ARG A 242 -95.24 39.80 58.48
N THR A 243 -94.38 40.71 58.95
CA THR A 243 -94.82 41.84 59.78
C THR A 243 -95.70 42.80 59.00
N ALA A 244 -95.43 43.07 57.73
CA ALA A 244 -96.31 43.85 56.87
C ALA A 244 -97.67 43.15 56.67
N ARG A 245 -97.69 41.82 56.49
CA ARG A 245 -98.92 41.02 56.40
C ARG A 245 -99.68 40.99 57.73
N GLU A 246 -99.00 40.94 58.87
CA GLU A 246 -99.62 41.05 60.20
C GLU A 246 -100.16 42.47 60.46
N ALA A 247 -99.42 43.52 60.07
CA ALA A 247 -99.88 44.90 60.14
C ALA A 247 -101.08 45.15 59.22
N LEU A 248 -101.08 44.57 58.01
CA LEU A 248 -102.23 44.57 57.10
C LEU A 248 -103.38 43.73 57.65
N ALA A 249 -103.14 42.59 58.29
CA ALA A 249 -104.17 41.79 58.95
C ALA A 249 -104.76 42.50 60.19
N GLY A 250 -103.96 43.34 60.87
CA GLY A 250 -104.40 44.25 61.93
C GLY A 250 -105.08 45.52 61.42
N ALA A 251 -104.85 45.92 60.16
CA ALA A 251 -105.51 47.03 59.47
C ALA A 251 -106.72 46.59 58.62
N LEU A 252 -106.86 45.30 58.33
CA LEU A 252 -108.00 44.71 57.63
C LEU A 252 -109.35 44.95 58.33
N PRO A 253 -109.46 45.02 59.68
CA PRO A 253 -110.70 45.43 60.35
C PRO A 253 -111.04 46.92 60.18
N LEU A 254 -110.17 47.74 59.57
CA LEU A 254 -110.42 49.16 59.27
C LEU A 254 -110.69 49.44 57.78
N ILE A 255 -110.62 48.43 56.91
CA ILE A 255 -110.94 48.55 55.48
C ILE A 255 -111.93 47.44 55.11
N GLU A 256 -113.15 47.62 55.57
CA GLU A 256 -114.33 46.92 55.07
C GLU A 256 -114.96 47.80 53.98
N PRO A 257 -115.07 47.37 52.71
CA PRO A 257 -115.92 48.04 51.75
C PRO A 257 -117.29 47.37 51.68
N LEU A 258 -118.31 48.21 51.88
CA LEU A 258 -119.73 48.03 51.53
C LEU A 258 -119.88 47.67 50.03
N PRO A 259 -120.99 47.06 49.59
CA PRO A 259 -121.15 46.55 48.24
C PRO A 259 -121.37 47.69 47.23
N ASP A 260 -120.97 47.40 45.98
CA ASP A 260 -121.06 48.21 44.76
C ASP A 260 -119.85 49.10 44.44
N GLU A 261 -118.84 48.51 43.79
CA GLU A 261 -118.41 48.95 42.44
C GLU A 261 -117.97 47.73 41.61
N VAL A 262 -118.62 47.58 40.45
CA VAL A 262 -118.51 46.51 39.47
C VAL A 262 -117.87 47.09 38.20
N ALA A 263 -117.02 46.30 37.54
CA ALA A 263 -116.44 46.51 36.19
C ALA A 263 -115.35 47.61 36.09
N ALA A 264 -114.26 47.51 35.34
CA ALA A 264 -113.79 46.67 34.24
C ALA A 264 -112.24 46.57 34.38
N ASP A 265 -111.44 45.75 33.68
CA ASP A 265 -111.61 45.19 32.37
C ASP A 265 -110.60 44.03 32.20
N ARG A 266 -111.04 42.97 31.52
CA ARG A 266 -110.25 41.79 31.14
C ARG A 266 -110.09 41.82 29.63
N THR A 267 -108.86 42.00 29.14
CA THR A 267 -108.33 41.49 27.86
C THR A 267 -106.84 41.86 27.80
N GLY A 268 -105.86 41.03 27.44
CA GLY A 268 -105.78 39.65 26.98
C GLY A 268 -104.34 39.39 26.49
N SER A 269 -103.95 38.11 26.44
CA SER A 269 -103.04 37.45 25.46
C SER A 269 -101.65 38.07 25.14
N SER A 270 -100.52 37.36 25.03
CA SER A 270 -100.32 36.00 24.52
C SER A 270 -98.84 35.54 24.60
N ILE A 271 -98.63 34.25 24.92
CA ILE A 271 -97.63 33.28 24.34
C ILE A 271 -96.12 33.50 24.67
N GLY A 272 -95.31 32.48 25.02
CA GLY A 272 -95.44 31.03 24.94
C GLY A 272 -94.50 30.29 25.92
N VAL A 273 -94.94 29.15 26.46
CA VAL A 273 -94.57 27.78 26.08
C VAL A 273 -93.19 27.35 26.59
N VAL A 274 -93.23 26.57 27.68
CA VAL A 274 -92.19 25.67 28.20
C VAL A 274 -92.26 24.35 27.40
N PRO A 275 -91.21 23.50 27.35
CA PRO A 275 -91.30 22.31 28.20
C PRO A 275 -89.96 21.78 28.76
N GLN A 276 -90.14 20.77 29.61
CA GLN A 276 -89.28 20.10 30.60
C GLN A 276 -88.05 19.32 30.10
N ALA A 277 -87.22 18.96 31.10
CA ALA A 277 -86.04 18.07 31.13
C ALA A 277 -86.30 16.61 30.63
N PRO A 278 -85.27 15.73 30.40
CA PRO A 278 -84.47 15.08 31.46
C PRO A 278 -82.97 14.74 31.13
N VAL A 279 -82.22 14.25 32.13
CA VAL A 279 -80.83 13.65 32.14
C VAL A 279 -80.76 12.24 31.48
N PRO A 280 -79.63 11.49 31.21
CA PRO A 280 -78.20 11.56 31.67
C PRO A 280 -77.04 11.12 30.67
N LEU A 281 -75.77 11.13 31.16
CA LEU A 281 -74.56 10.29 30.88
C LEU A 281 -74.15 9.85 29.43
N GLU A 282 -72.94 10.23 28.94
CA GLU A 282 -71.75 9.34 28.75
C GLU A 282 -70.54 9.97 28.00
N SER A 283 -69.39 9.40 28.35
CA SER A 283 -67.97 9.51 27.95
C SER A 283 -67.48 9.91 26.52
N ARG A 284 -66.23 10.41 26.54
CA ARG A 284 -65.05 10.12 25.66
C ARG A 284 -64.68 11.07 24.49
N VAL A 285 -63.56 11.78 24.73
CA VAL A 285 -62.35 12.05 23.90
C VAL A 285 -62.48 12.31 22.38
N PRO A 286 -61.89 13.41 21.86
CA PRO A 286 -61.32 13.46 20.52
C PRO A 286 -59.78 13.42 20.56
N GLY A 287 -59.21 12.46 19.84
CA GLY A 287 -57.78 12.37 19.54
C GLY A 287 -57.48 12.79 18.11
N GLU A 288 -56.23 13.27 17.97
CA GLU A 288 -55.37 13.23 16.79
C GLU A 288 -55.32 14.47 15.88
N LEU A 289 -54.18 15.18 16.04
CA LEU A 289 -53.66 16.30 15.26
C LEU A 289 -52.97 15.81 13.97
N PRO A 290 -52.87 16.66 12.94
CA PRO A 290 -52.18 16.34 11.69
C PRO A 290 -50.66 16.59 11.77
N ALA A 291 -49.93 15.81 10.97
CA ALA A 291 -48.48 15.85 10.78
C ALA A 291 -47.98 17.11 10.05
N PRO A 292 -46.75 17.58 10.33
CA PRO A 292 -46.04 18.49 9.44
C PRO A 292 -44.92 17.81 8.64
N SER A 293 -44.69 18.46 7.50
CA SER A 293 -43.88 18.13 6.34
C SER A 293 -42.39 17.91 6.56
N ALA A 294 -41.87 16.96 5.77
CA ALA A 294 -40.48 16.63 5.56
C ALA A 294 -39.68 17.80 4.95
N GLY A 295 -38.69 18.29 5.71
CA GLY A 295 -37.61 19.14 5.23
C GLY A 295 -36.50 18.28 4.61
N SER A 296 -36.20 18.58 3.34
CA SER A 296 -35.09 18.06 2.56
C SER A 296 -33.74 18.46 3.19
N GLY A 297 -33.11 17.52 3.89
CA GLY A 297 -31.71 17.61 4.32
C GLY A 297 -30.84 16.78 3.39
N GLN A 298 -30.09 17.48 2.53
CA GLN A 298 -28.99 16.95 1.72
C GLN A 298 -28.04 16.11 2.59
N ARG A 299 -27.87 14.84 2.23
CA ARG A 299 -26.78 14.00 2.73
C ARG A 299 -25.49 14.43 2.04
N SER A 300 -24.65 15.16 2.77
CA SER A 300 -23.24 15.33 2.41
C SER A 300 -22.45 14.10 2.83
N ALA A 301 -21.54 13.71 1.94
CA ALA A 301 -20.92 12.41 1.82
C ALA A 301 -19.99 12.00 2.97
N ALA A 302 -20.03 10.73 3.33
CA ALA A 302 -18.91 10.07 4.00
C ALA A 302 -17.76 9.89 2.99
N PRO A 303 -16.49 10.06 3.40
CA PRO A 303 -15.35 9.93 2.50
C PRO A 303 -15.07 8.46 2.20
N HIS A 304 -15.06 8.11 0.92
CA HIS A 304 -14.53 6.84 0.43
C HIS A 304 -13.04 6.70 0.83
N PRO A 305 -12.58 5.53 1.31
CA PRO A 305 -11.16 5.24 1.31
C PRO A 305 -10.70 5.12 -0.14
N ARG A 306 -9.88 6.06 -0.60
CA ARG A 306 -9.12 5.93 -1.85
C ARG A 306 -8.25 4.67 -1.74
N VAL A 307 -8.59 3.64 -2.48
CA VAL A 307 -7.65 2.59 -2.87
C VAL A 307 -6.64 3.26 -3.80
N VAL A 308 -5.52 3.69 -3.22
CA VAL A 308 -4.33 4.04 -4.00
C VAL A 308 -3.85 2.73 -4.61
N ARG A 309 -4.04 2.60 -5.92
CA ARG A 309 -3.35 1.59 -6.73
C ARG A 309 -1.86 1.87 -6.57
N ALA A 310 -1.19 1.10 -5.74
CA ALA A 310 0.26 1.07 -5.73
C ALA A 310 0.72 0.56 -7.10
N GLU A 311 1.26 1.45 -7.92
CA GLU A 311 2.06 1.07 -9.07
C GLU A 311 3.19 0.18 -8.56
N ARG A 312 3.27 -1.03 -9.09
CA ARG A 312 4.42 -1.91 -8.87
C ARG A 312 5.64 -1.19 -9.43
N PRO A 313 6.75 -1.00 -8.68
CA PRO A 313 8.00 -0.66 -9.31
C PRO A 313 8.40 -1.83 -10.20
N VAL A 314 8.46 -1.59 -11.51
CA VAL A 314 9.13 -2.47 -12.47
C VAL A 314 10.58 -2.54 -12.03
N ARG A 315 10.94 -3.60 -11.30
CA ARG A 315 12.33 -3.95 -11.04
C ARG A 315 12.92 -4.38 -12.38
N ARG A 316 13.63 -3.46 -13.06
CA ARG A 316 14.54 -3.83 -14.15
C ARG A 316 15.55 -4.80 -13.54
N VAL A 317 15.37 -6.09 -13.82
CA VAL A 317 16.43 -7.08 -13.66
C VAL A 317 17.45 -6.75 -14.74
N VAL A 318 18.50 -6.02 -14.36
CA VAL A 318 19.72 -5.94 -15.15
C VAL A 318 20.38 -7.31 -14.99
N GLY A 319 20.21 -8.17 -15.98
CA GLY A 319 20.99 -9.39 -16.09
C GLY A 319 22.48 -9.06 -16.30
N PRO A 320 23.40 -9.91 -15.84
CA PRO A 320 24.83 -9.66 -15.99
C PRO A 320 25.22 -9.73 -17.47
N THR A 321 25.79 -8.64 -17.98
CA THR A 321 26.53 -8.64 -19.24
C THR A 321 27.75 -9.55 -19.09
N VAL A 322 27.72 -10.71 -19.72
CA VAL A 322 28.90 -11.55 -19.95
C VAL A 322 29.80 -10.79 -20.93
N SER A 323 30.83 -10.14 -20.41
CA SER A 323 31.93 -9.60 -21.21
C SER A 323 32.80 -10.78 -21.63
N SER A 324 32.66 -11.20 -22.89
CA SER A 324 33.57 -12.17 -23.49
C SER A 324 34.90 -11.47 -23.79
N VAL A 325 35.91 -11.81 -22.99
CA VAL A 325 37.31 -11.59 -23.34
C VAL A 325 37.69 -12.64 -24.39
N ARG A 326 38.09 -12.18 -25.57
CA ARG A 326 38.99 -12.87 -26.50
C ARG A 326 40.00 -11.85 -26.99
#